data_AF-A0A517WRQ3-F1
#
_entry.id   AF-A0A517WRQ3-F1
#
_cell.length_a   1.000
_cell.length_b   1.000
_cell.length_c   1.000
_cell.angle_alpha   90.00
_cell.angle_beta   90.00
_cell.angle_gamma   90.00
#
_symmetry.space_group_name_H-M   'P 1'
#
loop_
_entity.id
_entity.type
_entity.pdbx_description
1 polymer ?
#
loop_
_entity_poly.entity_id
_entity_poly.type
_entity_poly.pdbx_seq_one_letter_code
_entity_poly.pdbx_strand_id
1 'polypeptide(L)'
;MNEQEELQKTITTGARFIGAIVGCVFAGVGLTVLGFLWSQPFGGFHSPPLFFRIFGSFVAIPFVAIGSFTAYKAITSKGILPKSNVMETTSTNTKRGTYTCPKCNAPLSDNIEVSPHGDVKCGYCNSWFNIHHA
;
A
#
# COMPACT_ATOMS: atom_id res chain seq x y z
N MET A 1 6.78 6.21 -35.72
CA MET A 1 5.79 6.04 -34.65
C MET A 1 6.12 4.74 -33.97
N ASN A 2 6.47 4.78 -32.68
CA ASN A 2 7.17 3.68 -32.02
C ASN A 2 6.16 2.68 -31.45
N GLU A 3 6.29 1.42 -31.83
CA GLU A 3 5.47 0.26 -31.40
C GLU A 3 5.40 0.11 -29.86
N GLN A 4 6.46 0.54 -29.16
CA GLN A 4 6.54 0.55 -27.70
C GLN A 4 5.54 1.52 -27.02
N GLU A 5 5.13 2.58 -27.73
CA GLU A 5 4.24 3.62 -27.19
C GLU A 5 2.77 3.18 -27.22
N GLU A 6 2.37 2.37 -28.20
CA GLU A 6 1.03 1.75 -28.22
C GLU A 6 0.88 0.71 -27.12
N LEU A 7 1.89 -0.15 -26.93
CA LEU A 7 1.87 -1.21 -25.92
C LEU A 7 1.70 -0.64 -24.50
N GLN A 8 2.40 0.47 -24.20
CA GLN A 8 2.28 1.15 -22.91
C GLN A 8 0.90 1.82 -22.71
N LYS A 9 0.27 2.33 -23.78
CA LYS A 9 -1.10 2.88 -23.73
C LYS A 9 -2.15 1.80 -23.46
N THR A 10 -2.04 0.63 -24.08
CA THR A 10 -2.94 -0.51 -23.81
C THR A 10 -2.82 -1.02 -22.36
N ILE A 11 -1.60 -1.15 -21.84
CA ILE A 11 -1.38 -1.61 -20.46
C ILE A 11 -1.92 -0.60 -19.44
N THR A 12 -1.68 0.69 -19.67
CA THR A 12 -2.17 1.76 -18.78
C THR A 12 -3.70 1.85 -18.79
N THR A 13 -4.34 1.63 -19.94
CA THR A 13 -5.80 1.64 -20.06
C THR A 13 -6.42 0.42 -19.38
N GLY A 14 -5.82 -0.77 -19.54
CA GLY A 14 -6.24 -1.99 -18.85
C GLY A 14 -6.14 -1.89 -17.33
N ALA A 15 -5.04 -1.32 -16.81
CA ALA A 15 -4.85 -1.15 -15.37
C ALA A 15 -5.90 -0.23 -14.72
N ARG A 16 -6.34 0.83 -15.42
CA ARG A 16 -7.41 1.73 -14.94
C ARG A 16 -8.76 1.03 -14.87
N PHE A 17 -9.07 0.22 -15.87
CA PHE A 17 -10.32 -0.54 -15.91
C PHE A 17 -10.39 -1.57 -14.78
N ILE A 18 -9.29 -2.30 -14.57
CA ILE A 18 -9.17 -3.26 -13.47
C ILE A 18 -9.29 -2.55 -12.11
N GLY A 19 -8.58 -1.42 -11.93
CA GLY A 19 -8.69 -0.62 -10.70
C GLY A 19 -10.11 -0.11 -10.43
N ALA A 20 -10.83 0.32 -11.47
CA ALA A 20 -12.21 0.76 -11.35
C ALA A 20 -13.15 -0.40 -10.96
N ILE A 21 -13.01 -1.57 -11.58
CA ILE A 21 -13.81 -2.76 -11.24
C ILE A 21 -13.56 -3.18 -9.81
N VAL A 22 -12.29 -3.34 -9.43
CA VAL A 22 -11.91 -3.74 -8.06
C VAL A 22 -12.44 -2.72 -7.06
N GLY A 23 -12.25 -1.42 -7.30
CA GLY A 23 -12.77 -0.36 -6.44
C GLY A 23 -14.29 -0.43 -6.26
N CYS A 24 -15.05 -0.60 -7.35
CA CYS A 24 -16.50 -0.71 -7.32
C CYS A 24 -16.99 -1.96 -6.57
N VAL A 25 -16.32 -3.11 -6.72
CA VAL A 25 -16.68 -4.35 -6.01
C VAL A 25 -16.48 -4.16 -4.50
N PHE A 26 -15.32 -3.65 -4.07
CA PHE A 26 -15.04 -3.42 -2.65
C PHE A 26 -15.99 -2.38 -2.04
N ALA A 27 -16.26 -1.28 -2.76
CA ALA A 27 -17.23 -0.28 -2.32
C ALA A 27 -18.65 -0.85 -2.23
N GLY A 28 -19.06 -1.66 -3.21
CA GLY A 28 -20.37 -2.29 -3.25
C GLY A 28 -20.58 -3.28 -2.11
N VAL A 29 -19.57 -4.08 -1.78
CA VAL A 29 -19.62 -5.00 -0.62
C VAL A 29 -19.75 -4.20 0.68
N GLY A 30 -18.93 -3.16 0.87
CA GLY A 30 -19.03 -2.32 2.05
C GLY A 30 -20.40 -1.63 2.18
N LEU A 31 -20.92 -1.08 1.09
CA LEU A 31 -22.21 -0.39 1.06
C LEU A 31 -23.38 -1.33 1.31
N THR A 32 -23.36 -2.53 0.72
CA THR A 32 -24.42 -3.53 0.91
C THR A 32 -24.45 -4.05 2.34
N VAL A 33 -23.30 -4.30 2.95
CA VAL A 33 -23.21 -4.66 4.37
C VAL A 33 -23.76 -3.53 5.24
N LEU A 34 -23.35 -2.28 5.00
CA LEU A 34 -23.85 -1.13 5.75
C LEU A 34 -25.37 -0.97 5.60
N GLY A 35 -25.87 -1.07 4.36
CA GLY A 35 -27.28 -0.96 4.04
C GLY A 35 -28.13 -2.04 4.70
N PHE A 36 -27.73 -3.32 4.58
CA PHE A 36 -28.47 -4.42 5.22
C PHE A 36 -28.49 -4.31 6.73
N LEU A 37 -27.36 -3.92 7.33
CA LEU A 37 -27.19 -3.84 8.77
C LEU A 37 -28.06 -2.74 9.41
N TRP A 38 -28.27 -1.64 8.67
CA TRP A 38 -29.05 -0.49 9.11
C TRP A 38 -30.49 -0.46 8.59
N SER A 39 -30.81 -1.19 7.52
CA SER A 39 -32.18 -1.32 7.00
C SER A 39 -33.07 -2.24 7.84
N GLN A 40 -32.51 -3.01 8.77
CA GLN A 40 -33.29 -3.87 9.67
C GLN A 40 -33.92 -3.06 10.81
N PRO A 41 -35.23 -3.22 11.08
CA PRO A 41 -35.94 -2.49 12.13
C PRO A 41 -35.33 -2.77 13.51
N PHE A 42 -35.38 -1.76 14.39
CA PHE A 42 -34.91 -1.89 15.77
C PHE A 42 -35.94 -2.66 16.60
N GLY A 43 -35.51 -3.70 17.31
CA GLY A 43 -36.34 -4.37 18.33
C GLY A 43 -37.25 -5.50 17.82
N GLY A 44 -37.09 -5.97 16.58
CA GLY A 44 -37.75 -7.20 16.11
C GLY A 44 -37.09 -8.46 16.68
N PHE A 45 -37.87 -9.54 16.86
CA PHE A 45 -37.42 -10.84 17.43
C PHE A 45 -36.29 -11.55 16.66
N HIS A 46 -35.80 -10.99 15.54
CA HIS A 46 -34.66 -11.47 14.74
C HIS A 46 -33.74 -10.31 14.30
N SER A 47 -33.85 -9.14 14.95
CA SER A 47 -33.03 -7.98 14.59
C SER A 47 -31.60 -8.14 15.11
N PRO A 48 -30.57 -7.77 14.31
CA PRO A 48 -29.19 -7.85 14.75
C PRO A 48 -28.96 -6.98 15.99
N PRO A 49 -28.31 -7.51 17.05
CA PRO A 49 -27.96 -6.75 18.24
C PRO A 49 -27.20 -5.46 17.87
N LEU A 50 -27.40 -4.38 18.62
CA LEU A 50 -26.73 -3.09 18.35
C LEU A 50 -25.21 -3.23 18.26
N PHE A 51 -24.61 -4.10 19.06
CA PHE A 51 -23.17 -4.41 19.01
C PHE A 51 -22.74 -4.91 17.62
N PHE A 52 -23.50 -5.82 17.00
CA PHE A 52 -23.19 -6.34 15.67
C PHE A 52 -23.32 -5.25 14.60
N ARG A 53 -24.24 -4.31 14.77
CA ARG A 53 -24.39 -3.15 13.88
C ARG A 53 -23.18 -2.22 13.93
N ILE A 54 -22.69 -1.96 15.14
CA ILE A 54 -21.52 -1.10 15.36
C ILE A 54 -20.26 -1.80 14.82
N PHE A 55 -20.04 -3.07 15.18
CA PHE A 55 -18.92 -3.86 14.71
C PHE A 55 -18.89 -4.01 13.18
N GLY A 56 -20.03 -4.35 12.57
CA GLY A 56 -20.15 -4.46 11.11
C GLY A 56 -19.91 -3.12 10.40
N SER A 57 -20.29 -2.00 11.02
CA SER A 57 -20.02 -0.66 10.48
C SER A 57 -18.51 -0.36 10.48
N PHE A 58 -17.77 -0.73 11.53
CA PHE A 58 -16.31 -0.58 11.57
C PHE A 58 -15.60 -1.36 10.47
N VAL A 59 -16.13 -2.52 10.08
CA VAL A 59 -15.57 -3.33 8.98
C VAL A 59 -15.98 -2.77 7.61
N ALA A 60 -17.22 -2.28 7.47
CA ALA A 60 -17.73 -1.77 6.19
C ALA A 60 -17.13 -0.41 5.78
N ILE A 61 -16.89 0.49 6.74
CA ILE A 61 -16.33 1.83 6.48
C ILE A 61 -15.01 1.80 5.69
N PRO A 62 -13.96 1.03 6.07
CA PRO A 62 -12.72 1.00 5.31
C PRO A 62 -12.90 0.42 3.90
N PHE A 63 -13.78 -0.57 3.72
CA PHE A 63 -14.10 -1.12 2.40
C PHE A 63 -14.76 -0.07 1.49
N VAL A 64 -15.73 0.68 2.02
CA VAL A 64 -16.34 1.79 1.28
C VAL A 64 -15.33 2.88 0.98
N ALA A 65 -14.51 3.29 1.96
CA ALA A 65 -13.53 4.36 1.80
C ALA A 65 -12.45 4.01 0.77
N ILE A 66 -11.83 2.84 0.89
CA ILE A 66 -10.77 2.39 -0.02
C ILE A 66 -11.35 2.10 -1.41
N GLY A 67 -12.49 1.42 -1.49
CA GLY A 67 -13.15 1.09 -2.75
C GLY A 67 -13.59 2.33 -3.53
N SER A 68 -14.27 3.26 -2.85
CA SER A 68 -14.74 4.52 -3.47
C SER A 68 -13.58 5.42 -3.86
N PHE A 69 -12.54 5.53 -3.04
CA PHE A 69 -11.33 6.30 -3.38
C PHE A 69 -10.62 5.71 -4.60
N THR A 70 -10.47 4.38 -4.65
CA THR A 70 -9.85 3.68 -5.78
C THR A 70 -10.64 3.87 -7.07
N ALA A 71 -11.95 3.68 -7.03
CA ALA A 71 -12.83 3.89 -8.17
C ALA A 71 -12.82 5.36 -8.63
N TYR A 72 -12.90 6.30 -7.67
CA TYR A 72 -12.88 7.73 -7.96
C TYR A 72 -11.56 8.17 -8.62
N LYS A 73 -10.41 7.67 -8.14
CA LYS A 73 -9.10 7.94 -8.74
C LYS A 73 -8.95 7.30 -10.11
N ALA A 74 -9.48 6.09 -10.31
CA ALA A 74 -9.46 5.42 -11.61
C ALA A 74 -10.27 6.19 -12.68
N ILE A 75 -11.42 6.76 -12.30
CA ILE A 75 -12.32 7.48 -13.20
C ILE A 75 -11.89 8.95 -13.39
N THR A 76 -11.45 9.62 -12.32
CA THR A 76 -11.14 11.06 -12.32
C THR A 76 -9.71 11.37 -12.77
N SER A 77 -8.82 10.38 -12.87
CA SER A 77 -7.45 10.60 -13.37
C SER A 77 -7.41 10.86 -14.88
N LYS A 78 -7.86 12.06 -15.29
CA LYS A 78 -7.49 12.66 -16.57
C LYS A 78 -5.99 12.97 -16.57
N GLY A 79 -5.19 12.00 -17.01
CA GLY A 79 -3.89 12.26 -17.64
C GLY A 79 -2.69 12.66 -16.78
N ILE A 80 -2.77 12.69 -15.45
CA ILE A 80 -1.57 12.88 -14.62
C ILE A 80 -1.02 11.50 -14.23
N LEU A 81 0.14 11.17 -14.79
CA LEU A 81 0.97 10.03 -14.40
C LEU A 81 0.99 9.93 -12.86
N PRO A 82 0.58 8.79 -12.27
CA PRO A 82 0.73 8.63 -10.84
C PRO A 82 2.23 8.55 -10.54
N LYS A 83 2.76 9.60 -9.92
CA LYS A 83 3.89 9.45 -8.98
C LYS A 83 3.33 8.58 -7.86
N SER A 84 3.55 7.28 -7.95
CA SER A 84 3.09 6.28 -6.99
C SER A 84 3.77 6.52 -5.64
N ASN A 85 3.18 7.39 -4.83
CA ASN A 85 3.29 7.28 -3.38
C ASN A 85 2.18 6.33 -2.93
N VAL A 86 2.28 5.06 -3.36
CA VAL A 86 1.58 3.99 -2.64
C VAL A 86 2.31 3.91 -1.32
N MET A 87 1.62 4.33 -0.27
CA MET A 87 1.98 3.97 1.10
C MET A 87 1.70 2.46 1.21
N GLU A 88 2.59 1.66 0.61
CA GLU A 88 2.68 0.23 0.82
C GLU A 88 3.82 0.03 1.80
N THR A 89 3.46 -0.41 2.98
CA THR A 89 4.35 -1.04 3.94
C THR A 89 5.21 -2.08 3.20
N THR A 90 6.52 -2.00 3.41
CA THR A 90 7.60 -2.95 3.05
C THR A 90 8.56 -2.46 1.97
N SER A 91 9.79 -2.23 2.43
CA SER A 91 11.04 -2.25 1.66
C SER A 91 11.26 -1.13 0.64
N THR A 92 11.88 -0.06 1.11
CA THR A 92 12.62 0.90 0.27
C THR A 92 13.76 0.19 -0.44
N ASN A 93 13.49 -0.45 -1.58
CA ASN A 93 14.50 -0.74 -2.58
C ASN A 93 14.76 0.53 -3.40
N THR A 94 15.36 1.51 -2.72
CA THR A 94 16.18 2.50 -3.39
C THR A 94 17.37 1.74 -3.93
N LYS A 95 17.61 1.78 -5.23
CA LYS A 95 18.89 1.38 -5.84
C LYS A 95 20.00 2.34 -5.38
N ARG A 96 20.34 2.26 -4.09
CA ARG A 96 21.57 2.68 -3.44
C ARG A 96 21.99 1.41 -2.71
N GLY A 97 23.13 0.82 -3.07
CA GLY A 97 23.54 -0.50 -2.60
C GLY A 97 23.23 -0.69 -1.12
N THR A 98 22.29 -1.59 -0.82
CA THR A 98 21.93 -1.93 0.55
C THR A 98 23.05 -2.79 1.10
N TYR A 99 24.12 -2.12 1.56
CA TYR A 99 25.19 -2.81 2.24
C TYR A 99 24.65 -3.36 3.57
N THR A 100 24.86 -4.64 3.80
CA THR A 100 24.48 -5.34 5.03
C THR A 100 25.71 -5.59 5.87
N CYS A 101 25.59 -5.51 7.20
CA CYS A 101 26.71 -5.83 8.07
C CYS A 101 27.05 -7.34 7.99
N PRO A 102 28.29 -7.75 7.70
CA PRO A 102 28.65 -9.17 7.60
C PRO A 102 28.61 -9.93 8.93
N LYS A 103 28.57 -9.22 10.07
CA LYS A 103 28.50 -9.84 11.40
C LYS A 103 27.07 -10.08 11.90
N CYS A 104 26.16 -9.14 11.68
CA CYS A 104 24.79 -9.21 12.23
C CYS A 104 23.70 -9.18 11.17
N ASN A 105 24.07 -9.07 9.88
CA ASN A 105 23.16 -9.00 8.76
C ASN A 105 22.15 -7.84 8.78
N ALA A 106 22.37 -6.85 9.66
CA ALA A 106 21.53 -5.68 9.75
C ALA A 106 21.78 -4.73 8.56
N PRO A 107 20.73 -4.06 8.04
CA PRO A 107 20.86 -3.09 6.96
C PRO A 107 21.63 -1.85 7.45
N LEU A 108 22.53 -1.30 6.63
CA LEU A 108 23.21 -0.07 6.97
C LEU A 108 22.26 1.13 6.87
N SER A 109 22.27 1.97 7.90
CA SER A 109 21.50 3.21 7.95
C SER A 109 22.22 4.34 7.20
N ASP A 110 21.46 5.34 6.76
CA ASP A 110 21.99 6.50 6.02
C ASP A 110 22.95 7.39 6.85
N ASN A 111 22.93 7.27 8.17
CA ASN A 111 23.77 8.05 9.11
C ASN A 111 24.85 7.17 9.74
N ILE A 112 25.81 6.69 8.94
CA ILE A 112 26.82 5.76 9.44
C ILE A 112 28.16 6.43 9.75
N GLU A 113 28.74 6.03 10.88
CA GLU A 113 30.07 6.51 11.30
C GLU A 113 31.14 5.85 10.42
N VAL A 114 31.93 6.68 9.74
CA VAL A 114 33.04 6.25 8.89
C VAL A 114 34.35 6.65 9.56
N SER A 115 35.25 5.69 9.72
CA SER A 115 36.58 5.89 10.29
C SER A 115 37.45 6.68 9.32
N PRO A 116 38.45 7.46 9.79
CA PRO A 116 39.46 8.08 8.92
C PRO A 116 40.19 7.08 8.01
N HIS A 117 40.21 5.80 8.39
CA HIS A 117 40.80 4.69 7.63
C HIS A 117 39.85 4.06 6.60
N GLY A 118 38.59 4.51 6.48
CA GLY A 118 37.62 4.03 5.49
C GLY A 118 36.74 2.86 5.94
N ASP A 119 36.85 2.41 7.19
CA ASP A 119 35.96 1.39 7.75
C ASP A 119 34.62 1.99 8.22
N VAL A 120 33.57 1.19 8.15
CA VAL A 120 32.21 1.60 8.50
C VAL A 120 31.77 0.88 9.77
N LYS A 121 31.20 1.62 10.73
CA LYS A 121 30.69 1.05 11.98
C LYS A 121 29.21 0.71 11.88
N CYS A 122 28.86 -0.54 12.13
CA CYS A 122 27.45 -0.94 12.20
C CYS A 122 26.76 -0.31 13.43
N GLY A 123 25.66 0.43 13.24
CA GLY A 123 24.88 1.00 14.35
C GLY A 123 24.12 -0.02 15.21
N TYR A 124 23.99 -1.27 14.75
CA TYR A 124 23.25 -2.32 15.48
C TYR A 124 24.16 -3.13 16.40
N CYS A 125 25.28 -3.64 15.88
CA CYS A 125 26.22 -4.47 16.64
C CYS A 125 27.50 -3.74 17.05
N ASN A 126 27.64 -2.45 16.69
CA ASN A 126 28.81 -1.61 16.97
C ASN A 126 30.15 -2.14 16.44
N SER A 127 30.13 -3.09 15.50
CA SER A 127 31.34 -3.61 14.88
C SER A 127 31.77 -2.79 13.68
N TRP A 128 33.08 -2.55 13.56
CA TRP A 128 33.71 -2.00 12.37
C TRP A 128 33.93 -3.09 11.32
N PHE A 129 33.67 -2.77 10.06
CA PHE A 129 33.95 -3.65 8.93
C PHE A 129 34.25 -2.83 7.67
N ASN A 130 34.95 -3.45 6.72
CA ASN A 130 35.34 -2.81 5.48
C ASN A 130 34.29 -3.08 4.39
N ILE A 131 33.87 -2.02 3.69
CA ILE A 131 32.83 -2.11 2.67
C ILE A 131 33.31 -2.81 1.38
N HIS A 132 34.62 -2.84 1.13
CA HIS A 132 35.20 -3.46 -0.07
C HIS A 132 35.35 -4.99 0.04
N HIS A 133 35.24 -5.54 1.24
CA HIS A 133 35.34 -6.98 1.51
C HIS A 133 34.03 -7.58 2.05
N ALA A 134 32.91 -6.84 1.93
CA ALA A 134 31.58 -7.25 2.37
C ALA A 134 30.84 -8.10 1.33
#